data_AF-A0A437CR02-F1
#
_entry.id   AF-A0A437CR02-F1
#
_cell.length_a   1.000
_cell.length_b   1.000
_cell.length_c   1.000
_cell.angle_alpha   90.00
_cell.angle_beta   90.00
_cell.angle_gamma   90.00
#
_symmetry.space_group_name_H-M   'P 1'
#
loop_
_entity.id
_entity.type
_entity.pdbx_description
1 polymer ?
#
loop_
_entity_poly.entity_id
_entity_poly.type
_entity_poly.pdbx_seq_one_letter_code
_entity_poly.pdbx_strand_id
1 'polypeptide(L)'
;MRSFAELTDQARAAIENQDWICLAQLMDQNLDLRRSIYTDDCLGPGNMMMIRLARQFGSAVKFPGSGGAVVGLCLDQAKLMEMRQAFQEAGCVFCLISPYSPSSGADGDPR
;
A
#
# COMPACT_ATOMS: atom_id res chain seq x y z
N MET A 1 0.14 -3.67 -20.38
CA MET A 1 -0.22 -4.82 -19.52
C MET A 1 0.95 -5.69 -19.10
N ARG A 2 1.91 -6.04 -19.97
CA ARG A 2 3.06 -6.88 -19.62
C ARG A 2 3.82 -6.41 -18.36
N SER A 3 4.11 -5.12 -18.26
CA SER A 3 4.84 -4.56 -17.11
C SER A 3 4.13 -4.74 -15.76
N PHE A 4 2.78 -4.75 -15.74
CA PHE A 4 2.06 -5.05 -14.50
C PHE A 4 2.19 -6.52 -14.08
N ALA A 5 2.24 -7.43 -15.05
CA ALA A 5 2.46 -8.85 -14.76
C ALA A 5 3.88 -9.05 -14.20
N GLU A 6 4.89 -8.43 -14.82
CA GLU A 6 6.29 -8.48 -14.35
C GLU A 6 6.44 -7.96 -12.92
N LEU A 7 5.82 -6.81 -12.59
CA LEU A 7 5.80 -6.28 -11.23
C LEU A 7 5.11 -7.24 -10.24
N THR A 8 4.10 -7.99 -10.68
CA THR A 8 3.38 -8.94 -9.83
C THR A 8 4.25 -10.16 -9.52
N ASP A 9 4.93 -10.71 -10.52
CA ASP A 9 5.84 -11.83 -10.35
C ASP A 9 7.02 -11.45 -9.43
N GLN A 10 7.58 -10.25 -9.61
CA GLN A 10 8.63 -9.71 -8.74
C GLN A 10 8.13 -9.49 -7.31
N ALA A 11 6.92 -8.95 -7.12
CA ALA A 11 6.36 -8.73 -5.80
C ALA A 11 6.12 -10.05 -5.05
N ARG A 12 5.68 -11.10 -5.77
CA ARG A 12 5.56 -12.44 -5.21
C ARG A 12 6.91 -12.96 -4.72
N ALA A 13 7.95 -12.87 -5.55
CA ALA A 13 9.30 -13.29 -5.16
C ALA A 13 9.83 -12.48 -3.96
N ALA A 14 9.55 -11.18 -3.89
CA ALA A 14 9.93 -10.35 -2.75
C ALA A 14 9.24 -10.80 -1.45
N ILE A 15 7.94 -11.11 -1.50
CA ILE A 15 7.18 -11.63 -0.35
C ILE A 15 7.73 -13.01 0.08
N GLU A 16 7.94 -13.93 -0.86
CA GLU A 16 8.46 -15.27 -0.56
C GLU A 16 9.85 -15.22 0.10
N ASN A 17 10.69 -14.25 -0.29
CA ASN A 17 12.01 -14.02 0.28
C ASN A 17 12.02 -13.05 1.48
N GLN A 18 10.87 -12.57 1.93
CA GLN A 18 10.73 -11.56 2.99
C GLN A 18 11.51 -10.25 2.74
N ASP A 19 11.71 -9.90 1.47
CA ASP A 19 12.37 -8.66 1.05
C ASP A 19 11.37 -7.50 1.01
N TRP A 20 11.10 -6.94 2.18
CA TRP A 20 10.13 -5.85 2.36
C TRP A 20 10.57 -4.53 1.71
N ILE A 21 11.88 -4.31 1.55
CA ILE A 21 12.41 -3.12 0.89
C ILE A 21 12.12 -3.20 -0.61
N CYS A 22 12.42 -4.34 -1.23
CA CYS A 22 12.08 -4.59 -2.63
C CYS A 22 10.56 -4.50 -2.85
N LEU A 23 9.76 -5.11 -1.97
CA LEU A 23 8.30 -5.03 -2.07
C LEU A 23 7.80 -3.58 -2.05
N ALA A 24 8.33 -2.74 -1.16
CA ALA A 24 8.00 -1.32 -1.09
C ALA A 24 8.30 -0.60 -2.41
N GLN A 25 9.48 -0.83 -2.99
CA GLN A 25 9.87 -0.25 -4.28
C GLN A 25 8.94 -0.70 -5.41
N LEU A 26 8.56 -1.98 -5.44
CA LEU A 26 7.65 -2.53 -6.44
C LEU A 26 6.23 -1.96 -6.31
N MET A 27 5.76 -1.68 -5.08
CA MET A 27 4.48 -0.99 -4.85
C MET A 27 4.48 0.42 -5.43
N ASP A 28 5.55 1.19 -5.21
CA ASP A 28 5.68 2.53 -5.79
C ASP A 28 5.76 2.48 -7.32
N GLN A 29 6.53 1.55 -7.89
CA GLN A 29 6.59 1.36 -9.35
C GLN A 29 5.23 1.00 -9.95
N ASN A 30 4.43 0.17 -9.25
CA ASN A 30 3.08 -0.18 -9.67
C ASN A 30 2.16 1.06 -9.70
N LEU A 31 2.26 1.91 -8.69
CA LEU A 31 1.52 3.16 -8.63
C LEU A 31 1.93 4.10 -9.76
N ASP A 32 3.23 4.31 -9.96
CA ASP A 32 3.75 5.22 -10.98
C ASP A 32 3.40 4.73 -12.39
N LEU A 33 3.43 3.41 -12.64
CA LEU A 33 2.96 2.82 -13.90
C LEU A 33 1.44 3.04 -14.09
N ARG A 34 0.65 2.99 -13.02
CA ARG A 34 -0.77 3.31 -13.12
C ARG A 34 -1.00 4.79 -13.42
N ARG A 35 -0.22 5.68 -12.81
CA ARG A 35 -0.26 7.14 -13.07
C ARG A 35 0.21 7.53 -14.46
N SER A 36 1.07 6.74 -15.09
CA SER A 36 1.47 7.00 -16.47
C SER A 36 0.37 6.65 -17.48
N ILE A 37 -0.56 5.77 -17.11
CA ILE A 37 -1.70 5.38 -17.93
C ILE A 37 -2.91 6.27 -17.64
N TYR A 38 -3.21 6.47 -16.36
CA TYR A 38 -4.27 7.36 -15.89
C TYR A 38 -3.64 8.67 -15.42
N THR A 39 -3.92 9.77 -16.11
CA THR A 39 -3.45 11.09 -15.68
C THR A 39 -3.92 11.41 -14.26
N ASP A 40 -3.22 12.32 -13.60
CA ASP A 40 -3.56 12.74 -12.23
C ASP A 40 -5.03 13.24 -12.13
N ASP A 41 -5.56 13.85 -13.20
CA ASP A 41 -6.96 14.28 -13.29
C ASP A 41 -7.95 13.10 -13.22
N CYS A 42 -7.65 11.99 -13.90
CA CYS A 42 -8.47 10.79 -13.86
C CYS A 42 -8.42 10.09 -12.49
N LEU A 43 -7.30 10.21 -11.78
CA LEU A 43 -7.15 9.62 -10.45
C LEU A 43 -7.85 10.46 -9.38
N GLY A 44 -7.98 11.77 -9.60
CA GLY A 44 -8.74 12.66 -8.74
C GLY A 44 -7.99 13.09 -7.47
N PRO A 45 -8.36 14.26 -6.91
CA PRO A 45 -7.56 14.96 -5.91
C PRO A 45 -7.45 14.21 -4.57
N GLY A 46 -8.50 13.50 -4.14
CA GLY A 46 -8.49 12.74 -2.88
C GLY A 46 -7.50 11.56 -2.91
N ASN A 47 -7.46 10.83 -4.03
CA ASN A 47 -6.50 9.75 -4.23
C ASN A 47 -5.06 10.28 -4.25
N MET A 48 -4.83 11.39 -4.97
CA MET A 48 -3.52 12.03 -5.02
C MET A 48 -3.09 12.60 -3.66
N MET A 49 -4.03 13.09 -2.85
CA MET A 49 -3.77 13.51 -1.47
C MET A 49 -3.27 12.34 -0.61
N MET A 50 -3.98 11.20 -0.62
CA MET A 50 -3.57 10.01 0.13
C MET A 50 -2.17 9.52 -0.27
N ILE A 51 -1.86 9.51 -1.57
CA ILE A 51 -0.53 9.13 -2.08
C ILE A 51 0.56 10.05 -1.54
N ARG A 52 0.37 11.37 -1.69
CA ARG A 52 1.36 12.36 -1.24
C ARG A 52 1.59 12.25 0.26
N LEU A 53 0.52 12.09 1.02
CA LEU A 53 0.58 11.99 2.47
C LEU A 53 1.37 10.75 2.91
N ALA A 54 1.07 9.57 2.38
CA ALA A 54 1.83 8.35 2.68
C ALA A 54 3.34 8.50 2.36
N ARG A 55 3.67 9.08 1.22
CA ARG A 55 5.07 9.29 0.79
C ARG A 55 5.84 10.25 1.69
N GLN A 56 5.19 11.25 2.30
CA GLN A 56 5.85 12.15 3.26
C GLN A 56 6.39 11.40 4.49
N PHE A 57 5.72 10.32 4.89
CA PHE A 57 6.15 9.46 6.00
C PHE A 57 7.06 8.31 5.55
N GLY A 58 7.47 8.26 4.28
CA GLY A 58 8.32 7.20 3.73
C GLY A 58 7.60 5.87 3.55
N SER A 59 6.25 5.85 3.53
CA SER A 59 5.49 4.65 3.21
C SER A 59 5.37 4.51 1.70
N ALA A 60 5.75 3.34 1.18
CA ALA A 60 5.35 2.95 -0.17
C ALA A 60 3.83 2.77 -0.20
N VAL A 61 3.20 3.09 -1.31
CA VAL A 61 1.74 3.09 -1.42
C VAL A 61 1.28 2.77 -2.84
N LYS A 62 0.17 2.04 -2.97
CA LYS A 62 -0.49 1.83 -4.25
C LYS A 62 -2.01 1.80 -4.10
N PHE A 63 -2.70 1.85 -5.24
CA PHE A 63 -4.14 1.59 -5.27
C PHE A 63 -4.44 0.10 -5.08
N PRO A 64 -5.37 -0.29 -4.20
CA PRO A 64 -5.85 -1.66 -4.06
C PRO A 64 -6.97 -2.00 -5.07
N GLY A 65 -7.50 -1.03 -5.81
CA GLY A 65 -8.64 -1.22 -6.71
C GLY A 65 -8.90 -0.01 -7.62
N SER A 66 -10.16 0.29 -7.93
CA SER A 66 -10.55 1.41 -8.81
C SER A 66 -10.24 2.80 -8.24
N GLY A 67 -10.19 2.95 -6.92
CA GLY A 67 -9.86 4.20 -6.22
C GLY A 67 -10.56 4.29 -4.86
N GLY A 68 -10.51 5.45 -4.21
CA GLY A 68 -11.20 5.70 -2.93
C GLY A 68 -10.47 5.16 -1.69
N ALA A 69 -9.37 4.44 -1.90
CA ALA A 69 -8.47 3.97 -0.85
C ALA A 69 -7.06 3.79 -1.41
N VAL A 70 -6.11 3.76 -0.49
CA VAL A 70 -4.73 3.33 -0.75
C VAL A 70 -4.34 2.22 0.21
N VAL A 71 -3.43 1.35 -0.23
CA VAL A 71 -2.76 0.37 0.64
C VAL A 71 -1.27 0.69 0.66
N GLY A 72 -0.69 0.75 1.86
CA GLY A 72 0.69 1.15 2.06
C GLY A 72 1.51 0.12 2.83
N LEU A 73 2.80 0.14 2.60
CA LEU A 73 3.82 -0.58 3.35
C LEU A 73 4.74 0.45 4.02
N CYS A 74 4.60 0.59 5.33
CA CYS A 74 5.41 1.48 6.15
C CYS A 74 6.44 0.65 6.91
N LEU A 75 7.71 0.78 6.52
CA LEU A 75 8.82 0.05 7.15
C LEU A 75 9.28 0.69 8.46
N ASP A 76 8.94 1.97 8.66
CA ASP A 76 9.29 2.75 9.85
C ASP A 76 8.10 2.81 10.81
N GLN A 77 8.11 1.93 11.81
CA GLN A 77 7.04 1.89 12.81
C GLN A 77 6.93 3.18 13.63
N ALA A 78 8.00 3.96 13.79
CA ALA A 78 7.95 5.21 14.54
C ALA A 78 7.07 6.25 13.81
N LYS A 79 7.14 6.26 12.47
CA LYS A 79 6.35 7.15 11.62
C LYS A 79 4.90 6.70 11.42
N LEU A 80 4.57 5.44 11.75
CA LEU A 80 3.24 4.87 11.52
C LEU A 80 2.14 5.61 12.30
N MET A 81 2.41 6.00 13.55
CA MET A 81 1.46 6.72 14.39
C MET A 81 1.24 8.16 13.89
N GLU A 82 2.31 8.84 13.50
CA GLU A 82 2.24 10.19 12.90
C GLU A 82 1.49 10.15 11.56
N MET A 83 1.77 9.15 10.73
CA MET A 83 1.07 8.94 9.46
C MET A 83 -0.41 8.70 9.70
N ARG A 84 -0.78 7.83 10.65
CA ARG A 84 -2.18 7.60 11.02
C ARG A 84 -2.88 8.91 11.39
N GLN A 85 -2.26 9.70 12.27
CA GLN A 85 -2.82 10.99 12.69
C GLN A 85 -3.02 11.93 11.51
N ALA A 86 -2.01 12.06 10.64
CA ALA A 86 -2.09 12.92 9.47
C ALA A 86 -3.19 12.49 8.48
N PHE A 87 -3.37 11.18 8.28
CA PHE A 87 -4.48 10.66 7.46
C PHE A 87 -5.85 11.02 8.06
N GLN A 88 -6.01 10.87 9.37
CA GLN A 88 -7.26 11.19 10.06
C GLN A 88 -7.56 12.69 10.03
N GLU A 89 -6.55 13.54 10.22
CA GLU A 89 -6.68 15.01 10.08
C GLU A 89 -7.03 15.44 8.66
N ALA A 90 -6.55 14.71 7.65
CA ALA A 90 -6.93 14.89 6.25
C ALA A 90 -8.34 14.33 5.92
N GLY A 91 -9.08 13.84 6.92
CA GLY A 91 -10.44 13.32 6.76
C GLY A 91 -10.53 11.88 6.26
N CYS A 92 -9.42 11.12 6.29
CA CYS A 92 -9.39 9.72 5.87
C CYS A 92 -9.67 8.78 7.05
N VAL A 93 -10.23 7.60 6.75
CA VAL A 93 -10.20 6.47 7.68
C VAL A 93 -8.86 5.74 7.52
N PHE A 94 -8.21 5.43 8.63
CA PHE A 94 -6.94 4.69 8.66
C PHE A 94 -7.10 3.38 9.42
N CYS A 95 -6.71 2.27 8.80
CA CYS A 95 -6.78 0.93 9.39
C CYS A 95 -5.43 0.21 9.25
N LEU A 96 -4.93 -0.34 10.35
CA LEU A 96 -3.83 -1.31 10.29
C LEU A 96 -4.38 -2.65 9.86
N ILE A 97 -3.77 -3.26 8.84
CA ILE A 97 -4.18 -4.55 8.30
C ILE A 97 -3.31 -5.63 8.94
N SER A 98 -3.95 -6.55 9.66
CA SER A 98 -3.33 -7.81 10.10
C SER A 98 -3.85 -8.93 9.21
N PRO A 99 -3.04 -9.48 8.28
CA PRO A 99 -3.47 -10.58 7.44
C PRO A 99 -3.83 -11.80 8.29
N TYR A 100 -4.97 -12.42 8.00
CA TYR A 100 -5.34 -13.71 8.57
C TYR A 100 -4.76 -14.84 7.73
N SER A 101 -4.05 -15.77 8.38
CA SER A 101 -3.51 -16.98 7.76
C SER A 101 -4.38 -18.18 8.15
N PRO A 102 -5.24 -18.71 7.26
CA PRO A 102 -6.13 -19.83 7.59
C PRO A 102 -5.38 -21.11 7.96
N SER A 103 -4.13 -21.26 7.55
CA SER A 103 -3.25 -22.41 7.88
C SER A 103 -2.69 -22.36 9.31
N SER A 104 -2.88 -21.25 10.04
CA SER A 104 -2.39 -21.06 11.41
C SER A 104 -3.39 -21.53 12.48
N GLY A 105 -4.55 -22.06 12.07
CA GLY A 105 -5.55 -22.62 12.96
C GLY A 105 -5.14 -23.99 13.50
N ALA A 106 -4.26 -24.02 14.50
CA ALA A 106 -4.30 -25.05 15.52
C ALA A 106 -5.09 -24.47 16.71
N ASP A 107 -6.27 -25.03 16.95
CA ASP A 107 -7.14 -24.90 18.12
C ASP A 107 -7.36 -23.51 18.75
N GLY A 108 -8.53 -22.94 18.47
CA GLY A 108 -9.36 -22.25 19.48
C GLY A 108 -9.01 -20.80 19.83
N ASP A 109 -9.55 -19.86 19.05
CA ASP A 109 -10.01 -18.58 19.64
C ASP A 109 -11.25 -18.08 18.88
N PRO A 110 -12.44 -18.08 19.50
CA PRO A 110 -13.60 -17.39 18.95
C PRO A 110 -13.59 -15.95 19.50
N ARG A 111 -13.18 -14.99 18.66
CA ARG A 111 -13.55 -13.58 18.84
C ARG A 111 -14.18 -13.04 17.57
#